data_AF-A0A356DZP1-F1
#
_entry.id   AF-A0A356DZP1-F1
#
_cell.length_a   1.000
_cell.length_b   1.000
_cell.length_c   1.000
_cell.angle_alpha   90.00
_cell.angle_beta   90.00
_cell.angle_gamma   90.00
#
_symmetry.space_group_name_H-M   'P 1'
#
loop_
_entity.id
_entity.type
_entity.pdbx_description
1 polymer ?
#
loop_
_entity_poly.entity_id
_entity_poly.type
_entity_poly.pdbx_seq_one_letter_code
_entity_poly.pdbx_strand_id
1 'polypeptide(L)'
;ELDPSRTWWPSSPSAGEGDFSDNWHSDKRGDMHFWSVWHEGKSFEEYYSIKPRFVSEFGYQSFPSLSTVATYAQKSMWNLTSIEMEHHQKNPRGNSIIIENFSRYYRFPSSFEQMLYLSQVQQAAAMKMAIEYYRTTMPRCMGTLYWQLNDNWPVASWSSIDYTGKWKLLHYAAKRFYAPVLPIAYHKEDGKVEVYIVNDGPKAVEDAKLSVKFCTFDAQKLGKQEYRLTIEPKSSTHMCTIDLKRNHKLDRRKTFIYIKLKSDDLYIENCLLLDKPKACELLDPQLQTQVEKVSGGFAVTVSCTYPAFEVALDAQDLKGVFSDNLFAIRPTAQKVVVFKTQEKITLKQFREKLKVFDLYNSGR
;
A
#
# COMPACT_ATOMS: atom_id res chain seq x y z
N GLU A 1 16.16 37.50 7.57
CA GLU A 1 17.42 38.08 8.10
C GLU A 1 18.48 37.00 8.31
N LEU A 2 18.21 35.97 9.11
CA LEU A 2 19.22 34.96 9.45
C LEU A 2 19.41 33.83 8.42
N ASP A 3 18.42 33.60 7.54
CA ASP A 3 18.49 32.54 6.52
C ASP A 3 17.79 32.95 5.19
N PRO A 4 18.33 33.94 4.46
CA PRO A 4 17.65 34.53 3.30
C PRO A 4 17.59 33.62 2.06
N SER A 5 18.32 32.49 2.04
CA SER A 5 18.35 31.57 0.89
C SER A 5 17.27 30.48 0.96
N ARG A 6 16.58 30.34 2.09
CA ARG A 6 15.48 29.38 2.26
C ARG A 6 14.13 30.09 2.22
N THR A 7 13.21 29.52 1.46
CA THR A 7 11.82 29.96 1.46
C THR A 7 11.19 29.69 2.82
N TRP A 8 10.62 30.72 3.43
CA TRP A 8 9.76 30.58 4.59
C TRP A 8 8.33 30.29 4.13
N TRP A 9 7.66 29.36 4.81
CA TRP A 9 6.25 29.02 4.57
C TRP A 9 5.46 29.28 5.86
N PRO A 10 4.41 30.12 5.82
CA PRO A 10 3.83 30.70 7.04
C PRO A 10 3.09 29.70 7.93
N SER A 11 2.53 28.64 7.34
CA SER A 11 1.76 27.60 8.01
C SER A 11 1.70 26.36 7.13
N SER A 12 1.32 25.21 7.68
CA SER A 12 0.91 24.03 6.91
C SER A 12 -0.42 23.52 7.47
N PRO A 13 -1.52 23.54 6.70
CA PRO A 13 -1.59 23.99 5.31
C PRO A 13 -1.52 25.53 5.20
N SER A 14 -1.11 26.04 4.05
CA SER A 14 -1.15 27.47 3.70
C SER A 14 -1.35 27.67 2.21
N ALA A 15 -2.09 28.73 1.85
CA ALA A 15 -2.26 29.18 0.47
C ALA A 15 -1.05 29.94 -0.09
N GLY A 16 -0.10 30.32 0.76
CA GLY A 16 1.07 31.13 0.44
C GLY A 16 1.24 32.32 1.38
N GLU A 17 2.35 33.04 1.21
CA GLU A 17 2.64 34.25 1.98
C GLU A 17 1.55 35.31 1.78
N GLY A 18 0.99 35.82 2.89
CA GLY A 18 -0.07 36.82 2.88
C GLY A 18 -1.46 36.31 2.45
N ASP A 19 -1.62 35.02 2.17
CA ASP A 19 -2.89 34.40 1.79
C ASP A 19 -3.42 33.49 2.91
N PHE A 20 -4.50 33.93 3.57
CA PHE A 20 -5.17 33.24 4.68
C PHE A 20 -6.43 32.48 4.23
N SER A 21 -6.55 32.16 2.93
CA SER A 21 -7.68 31.39 2.42
C SER A 21 -7.71 29.94 2.93
N ASP A 22 -8.90 29.33 2.90
CA ASP A 22 -9.06 27.92 3.28
C ASP A 22 -8.33 27.01 2.28
N ASN A 23 -7.34 26.28 2.78
CA ASN A 23 -6.54 25.31 2.04
C ASN A 23 -6.76 23.86 2.50
N TRP A 24 -7.76 23.65 3.36
CA TRP A 24 -8.21 22.32 3.76
C TRP A 24 -9.14 21.71 2.71
N HIS A 25 -10.07 22.49 2.16
CA HIS A 25 -11.02 22.02 1.13
C HIS A 25 -10.73 22.56 -0.29
N SER A 26 -9.76 23.47 -0.43
CA SER A 26 -9.39 24.09 -1.71
C SER A 26 -8.06 23.57 -2.22
N ASP A 27 -8.08 22.83 -3.33
CA ASP A 27 -6.91 22.13 -3.88
C ASP A 27 -6.08 22.99 -4.86
N LYS A 28 -6.41 24.27 -5.02
CA LYS A 28 -5.96 25.10 -6.16
C LYS A 28 -4.62 25.79 -5.94
N ARG A 29 -4.20 26.00 -4.70
CA ARG A 29 -3.02 26.81 -4.32
C ARG A 29 -2.35 26.23 -3.07
N GLY A 30 -1.06 26.54 -2.89
CA GLY A 30 -0.31 26.16 -1.68
C GLY A 30 -0.29 24.66 -1.37
N ASP A 31 -0.13 24.31 -0.10
CA ASP A 31 -0.22 22.93 0.39
C ASP A 31 -1.56 22.65 1.09
N MET A 32 -1.92 21.36 1.15
CA MET A 32 -3.21 20.87 1.66
C MET A 32 -3.03 19.75 2.67
N HIS A 33 -3.86 19.76 3.72
CA HIS A 33 -4.06 18.66 4.66
C HIS A 33 -5.38 17.97 4.37
N PHE A 34 -5.34 16.85 3.64
CA PHE A 34 -6.55 16.18 3.16
C PHE A 34 -6.96 15.03 4.08
N TRP A 35 -7.88 15.34 5.00
CA TRP A 35 -8.28 14.44 6.07
C TRP A 35 -9.70 13.88 5.94
N SER A 36 -10.42 14.17 4.86
CA SER A 36 -11.79 13.68 4.64
C SER A 36 -11.88 12.15 4.63
N VAL A 37 -10.87 11.44 4.15
CA VAL A 37 -10.85 9.96 4.17
C VAL A 37 -10.82 9.40 5.59
N TRP A 38 -10.02 9.97 6.49
CA TRP A 38 -9.90 9.49 7.87
C TRP A 38 -10.88 10.20 8.82
N HIS A 39 -10.71 11.50 9.04
CA HIS A 39 -11.45 12.24 10.06
C HIS A 39 -12.95 12.40 9.73
N GLU A 40 -13.30 12.58 8.46
CA GLU A 40 -14.71 12.61 8.03
C GLU A 40 -15.25 11.21 7.67
N GLY A 41 -14.39 10.19 7.68
CA GLY A 41 -14.77 8.81 7.38
C GLY A 41 -15.23 8.60 5.94
N LYS A 42 -14.72 9.35 4.96
CA LYS A 42 -15.03 9.12 3.54
C LYS A 42 -14.40 7.83 3.03
N SER A 43 -14.87 7.36 1.87
CA SER A 43 -14.28 6.22 1.17
C SER A 43 -12.88 6.56 0.63
N PHE A 44 -12.04 5.56 0.38
CA PHE A 44 -10.70 5.78 -0.20
C PHE A 44 -10.76 6.50 -1.54
N GLU A 45 -11.77 6.23 -2.35
CA GLU A 45 -11.98 6.84 -3.67
C GLU A 45 -12.13 8.36 -3.59
N GLU A 46 -12.42 8.93 -2.41
CA GLU A 46 -12.46 10.37 -2.18
C GLU A 46 -11.09 11.04 -2.43
N TYR A 47 -9.97 10.31 -2.36
CA TYR A 47 -8.68 10.85 -2.80
C TYR A 47 -8.66 11.26 -4.28
N TYR A 48 -9.56 10.73 -5.11
CA TYR A 48 -9.66 11.10 -6.53
C TYR A 48 -10.48 12.38 -6.77
N SER A 49 -11.23 12.87 -5.78
CA SER A 49 -12.07 14.05 -5.92
C SER A 49 -11.26 15.36 -5.95
N ILE A 50 -10.02 15.32 -5.47
CA ILE A 50 -9.10 16.46 -5.43
C ILE A 50 -7.91 16.29 -6.38
N LYS A 51 -7.34 17.42 -6.82
CA LYS A 51 -6.08 17.53 -7.55
C LYS A 51 -5.24 18.64 -6.90
N PRO A 52 -4.65 18.36 -5.74
CA PRO A 52 -3.91 19.34 -4.96
C PRO A 52 -2.64 19.81 -5.67
N ARG A 53 -2.07 20.93 -5.22
CA ARG A 53 -0.75 21.38 -5.69
C ARG A 53 0.38 20.66 -4.96
N PHE A 54 0.19 20.46 -3.66
CA PHE A 54 1.04 19.67 -2.78
C PHE A 54 0.19 19.16 -1.62
N VAL A 55 0.26 17.87 -1.27
CA VAL A 55 -0.44 17.33 -0.09
C VAL A 55 0.59 17.10 1.00
N SER A 56 0.60 17.97 1.99
CA SER A 56 1.55 17.93 3.11
C SER A 56 1.08 17.03 4.23
N GLU A 57 -0.22 16.75 4.34
CA GLU A 57 -0.75 15.72 5.24
C GLU A 57 -1.98 15.02 4.67
N PHE A 58 -2.01 13.70 4.85
CA PHE A 58 -3.15 12.81 4.64
C PHE A 58 -2.73 11.44 5.19
N GLY A 59 -3.66 10.63 5.67
CA GLY A 59 -3.28 9.39 6.32
C GLY A 59 -4.44 8.44 6.58
N TYR A 60 -4.09 7.21 6.96
CA TYR A 60 -5.04 6.23 7.48
C TYR A 60 -4.39 5.47 8.64
N GLN A 61 -5.11 5.23 9.75
CA GLN A 61 -4.51 4.47 10.86
C GLN A 61 -4.50 2.97 10.61
N SER A 62 -3.55 2.30 11.27
CA SER A 62 -3.56 0.87 11.50
C SER A 62 -3.13 0.55 12.93
N PHE A 63 -3.40 -0.68 13.36
CA PHE A 63 -2.73 -1.23 14.53
C PHE A 63 -1.27 -1.62 14.21
N PRO A 64 -0.39 -1.70 15.23
CA PRO A 64 0.95 -2.24 15.05
C PRO A 64 0.91 -3.78 14.95
N SER A 65 2.07 -4.41 14.78
CA SER A 65 2.15 -5.88 14.71
C SER A 65 1.77 -6.54 16.05
N LEU A 66 1.38 -7.83 16.02
CA LEU A 66 1.01 -8.55 17.24
C LEU A 66 2.13 -8.54 18.29
N SER A 67 3.39 -8.67 17.87
CA SER A 67 4.54 -8.62 18.77
C SER A 67 4.63 -7.27 19.50
N THR A 68 4.24 -6.17 18.84
CA THR A 68 4.16 -4.84 19.46
C THR A 68 2.97 -4.74 20.40
N VAL A 69 1.80 -5.26 20.00
CA VAL A 69 0.61 -5.33 20.88
C VAL A 69 0.89 -6.10 22.17
N ALA A 70 1.61 -7.22 22.06
CA ALA A 70 1.98 -8.05 23.20
C ALA A 70 2.87 -7.34 24.24
N THR A 71 3.47 -6.19 23.89
CA THR A 71 4.24 -5.38 24.85
C THR A 71 3.37 -4.55 25.79
N TYR A 72 2.12 -4.29 25.43
CA TYR A 72 1.21 -3.44 26.22
C TYR A 72 -0.14 -4.09 26.56
N ALA A 73 -0.52 -5.18 25.89
CA ALA A 73 -1.76 -5.89 26.14
C ALA A 73 -1.53 -7.40 26.29
N GLN A 74 -2.02 -7.97 27.39
CA GLN A 74 -2.03 -9.41 27.61
C GLN A 74 -3.03 -10.10 26.66
N LYS A 75 -2.88 -11.41 26.44
CA LYS A 75 -3.69 -12.18 25.49
C LYS A 75 -5.20 -12.11 25.75
N SER A 76 -5.62 -12.03 27.01
CA SER A 76 -7.04 -11.85 27.39
C SER A 76 -7.64 -10.52 26.90
N MET A 77 -6.78 -9.55 26.59
CA MET A 77 -7.15 -8.20 26.14
C MET A 77 -6.96 -8.01 24.64
N TRP A 78 -6.66 -9.08 23.89
CA TRP A 78 -6.55 -9.06 22.43
C TRP A 78 -7.94 -9.01 21.78
N ASN A 79 -8.60 -7.88 21.97
CA ASN A 79 -9.88 -7.49 21.42
C ASN A 79 -9.84 -5.98 21.19
N LEU A 80 -10.27 -5.48 20.03
CA LEU A 80 -10.17 -4.06 19.68
C LEU A 80 -10.97 -3.13 20.61
N THR A 81 -11.93 -3.66 21.38
CA THR A 81 -12.74 -2.91 22.36
C THR A 81 -12.33 -3.24 23.80
N SER A 82 -11.18 -3.87 24.03
CA SER A 82 -10.65 -4.02 25.38
C SER A 82 -10.09 -2.70 25.90
N ILE A 83 -10.04 -2.55 27.23
CA ILE A 83 -9.59 -1.32 27.86
C ILE A 83 -8.14 -0.97 27.49
N GLU A 84 -7.25 -1.96 27.36
CA GLU A 84 -5.86 -1.76 26.95
C GLU A 84 -5.76 -1.35 25.48
N MET A 85 -6.56 -1.95 24.60
CA MET A 85 -6.55 -1.59 23.17
C MET A 85 -7.14 -0.20 22.95
N GLU A 86 -8.20 0.18 23.67
CA GLU A 86 -8.77 1.53 23.64
C GLU A 86 -7.83 2.56 24.28
N HIS A 87 -7.13 2.22 25.36
CA HIS A 87 -6.14 3.11 25.97
C HIS A 87 -5.03 3.50 24.99
N HIS A 88 -4.61 2.57 24.14
CA HIS A 88 -3.59 2.78 23.11
C HIS A 88 -4.19 3.22 21.75
N GLN A 89 -5.42 3.71 21.75
CA GLN A 89 -6.05 4.44 20.65
C GLN A 89 -6.34 5.87 21.10
N LYS A 90 -5.65 6.87 20.51
CA LYS A 90 -5.80 8.28 20.90
C LYS A 90 -6.72 9.10 20.01
N ASN A 91 -7.20 8.52 18.91
CA ASN A 91 -8.32 9.06 18.15
C ASN A 91 -9.62 8.43 18.68
N PRO A 92 -10.57 9.20 19.24
CA PRO A 92 -11.80 8.65 19.82
C PRO A 92 -12.64 7.78 18.86
N ARG A 93 -12.52 8.00 17.55
CA ARG A 93 -13.22 7.23 16.50
C ARG A 93 -12.33 6.21 15.80
N GLY A 94 -11.05 6.09 16.17
CA GLY A 94 -10.06 5.38 15.37
C GLY A 94 -10.37 3.90 15.16
N ASN A 95 -10.73 3.19 16.23
CA ASN A 95 -11.10 1.77 16.13
C ASN A 95 -12.39 1.60 15.31
N SER A 96 -13.39 2.47 15.50
CA SER A 96 -14.64 2.45 14.74
C SER A 96 -14.42 2.67 13.24
N ILE A 97 -13.57 3.63 12.85
CA ILE A 97 -13.24 3.90 11.43
C ILE A 97 -12.52 2.69 10.80
N ILE A 98 -11.56 2.08 11.52
CA ILE A 98 -10.88 0.87 11.06
C ILE A 98 -11.87 -0.27 10.83
N ILE A 99 -12.76 -0.52 11.80
CA ILE A 99 -13.76 -1.60 11.74
C ILE A 99 -14.80 -1.34 10.64
N GLU A 100 -15.31 -0.12 10.54
CA GLU A 100 -16.24 0.29 9.49
C GLU A 100 -15.61 0.03 8.11
N ASN A 101 -14.33 0.33 7.95
CA ASN A 101 -13.66 0.16 6.68
C ASN A 101 -13.42 -1.30 6.28
N PHE A 102 -13.27 -2.21 7.25
CA PHE A 102 -13.36 -3.65 6.97
C PHE A 102 -14.68 -3.97 6.28
N SER A 103 -15.80 -3.48 6.83
CA SER A 103 -17.12 -3.71 6.22
C SER A 103 -17.26 -3.09 4.82
N ARG A 104 -16.55 -1.99 4.53
CA ARG A 104 -16.60 -1.30 3.24
C ARG A 104 -15.86 -2.06 2.13
N TYR A 105 -14.67 -2.60 2.40
CA TYR A 105 -13.78 -3.12 1.36
C TYR A 105 -13.43 -4.60 1.49
N TYR A 106 -13.46 -5.17 2.69
CA TYR A 106 -12.91 -6.50 2.98
C TYR A 106 -13.97 -7.43 3.56
N ARG A 107 -13.66 -8.73 3.60
CA ARG A 107 -14.41 -9.66 4.46
C ARG A 107 -13.94 -9.46 5.88
N PHE A 108 -14.85 -9.58 6.84
CA PHE A 108 -14.50 -9.35 8.23
C PHE A 108 -13.41 -10.34 8.67
N PRO A 109 -12.32 -9.87 9.31
CA PRO A 109 -11.20 -10.73 9.66
C PRO A 109 -11.59 -11.82 10.67
N SER A 110 -11.06 -13.04 10.50
CA SER A 110 -11.46 -14.23 11.27
C SER A 110 -10.82 -14.33 12.66
N SER A 111 -9.78 -13.55 12.94
CA SER A 111 -9.08 -13.54 14.24
C SER A 111 -8.52 -12.15 14.57
N PHE A 112 -8.07 -11.96 15.83
CA PHE A 112 -7.40 -10.73 16.24
C PHE A 112 -6.13 -10.47 15.42
N GLU A 113 -5.31 -11.50 15.15
CA GLU A 113 -4.11 -11.36 14.32
C GLU A 113 -4.46 -10.91 12.90
N GLN A 114 -5.54 -11.48 12.33
CA GLN A 114 -6.05 -11.07 11.03
C GLN A 114 -6.60 -9.63 11.06
N MET A 115 -7.21 -9.17 12.16
CA MET A 115 -7.59 -7.76 12.32
C MET A 115 -6.38 -6.83 12.27
N LEU A 116 -5.29 -7.17 12.97
CA LEU A 116 -4.07 -6.36 12.95
C LEU A 116 -3.46 -6.33 11.54
N TYR A 117 -3.29 -7.49 10.91
CA TYR A 117 -2.80 -7.62 9.53
C TYR A 117 -3.65 -6.79 8.56
N LEU A 118 -4.97 -7.00 8.56
CA LEU A 118 -5.88 -6.36 7.63
C LEU A 118 -5.99 -4.84 7.88
N SER A 119 -5.80 -4.38 9.13
CA SER A 119 -5.69 -2.95 9.42
C SER A 119 -4.48 -2.29 8.76
N GLN A 120 -3.35 -3.00 8.66
CA GLN A 120 -2.15 -2.50 7.97
C GLN A 120 -2.30 -2.59 6.45
N VAL A 121 -2.98 -3.63 5.96
CA VAL A 121 -3.33 -3.76 4.54
C VAL A 121 -4.19 -2.58 4.08
N GLN A 122 -5.28 -2.26 4.79
CA GLN A 122 -6.16 -1.17 4.39
C GLN A 122 -5.46 0.20 4.49
N GLN A 123 -4.57 0.39 5.46
CA GLN A 123 -3.72 1.58 5.55
C GLN A 123 -2.84 1.70 4.29
N ALA A 124 -2.14 0.62 3.92
CA ALA A 124 -1.30 0.59 2.73
C ALA A 124 -2.10 0.81 1.44
N ALA A 125 -3.30 0.23 1.34
CA ALA A 125 -4.19 0.40 0.20
C ALA A 125 -4.69 1.85 0.06
N ALA A 126 -5.07 2.50 1.16
CA ALA A 126 -5.47 3.90 1.18
C ALA A 126 -4.34 4.82 0.70
N MET A 127 -3.13 4.64 1.21
CA MET A 127 -1.97 5.46 0.83
C MET A 127 -1.54 5.20 -0.60
N LYS A 128 -1.51 3.94 -1.04
CA LYS A 128 -1.24 3.57 -2.44
C LYS A 128 -2.22 4.24 -3.38
N MET A 129 -3.52 4.22 -3.06
CA MET A 129 -4.56 4.84 -3.87
C MET A 129 -4.30 6.34 -4.06
N ALA A 130 -4.11 7.07 -2.95
CA ALA A 130 -3.88 8.51 -2.98
C ALA A 130 -2.60 8.87 -3.74
N ILE A 131 -1.49 8.25 -3.36
CA ILE A 131 -0.15 8.64 -3.82
C ILE A 131 0.06 8.30 -5.29
N GLU A 132 -0.35 7.10 -5.72
CA GLU A 132 -0.22 6.74 -7.12
C GLU A 132 -1.05 7.68 -8.00
N TYR A 133 -2.30 8.00 -7.60
CA TYR A 133 -3.10 8.97 -8.33
C TYR A 133 -2.48 10.38 -8.33
N TYR A 134 -2.04 10.91 -7.19
CA TYR A 134 -1.45 12.24 -7.16
C TYR A 134 -0.19 12.35 -8.02
N ARG A 135 0.64 11.31 -8.08
CA ARG A 135 1.78 11.23 -9.01
C ARG A 135 1.34 11.24 -10.48
N THR A 136 0.17 10.70 -10.83
CA THR A 136 -0.34 10.81 -12.22
C THR A 136 -0.80 12.21 -12.59
N THR A 137 -1.03 13.09 -11.60
CA THR A 137 -1.54 14.45 -11.83
C THR A 137 -0.45 15.52 -11.95
N MET A 138 0.83 15.14 -11.95
CA MET A 138 1.93 16.04 -12.33
C MET A 138 1.64 16.72 -13.69
N PRO A 139 1.96 18.02 -13.90
CA PRO A 139 2.66 18.94 -13.00
C PRO A 139 1.74 19.69 -12.03
N ARG A 140 0.47 19.28 -11.90
CA ARG A 140 -0.46 19.95 -10.98
C ARG A 140 -0.10 19.63 -9.53
N CYS A 141 -0.10 18.34 -9.17
CA CYS A 141 0.39 17.89 -7.88
C CYS A 141 1.89 17.58 -7.97
N MET A 142 2.68 18.24 -7.12
CA MET A 142 4.14 18.18 -7.12
C MET A 142 4.72 17.60 -5.83
N GLY A 143 3.88 17.08 -4.93
CA GLY A 143 4.37 16.38 -3.74
C GLY A 143 3.28 15.81 -2.85
N THR A 144 3.67 14.75 -2.14
CA THR A 144 2.83 14.03 -1.19
C THR A 144 3.66 13.66 0.03
N LEU A 145 3.23 14.07 1.21
CA LEU A 145 3.80 13.67 2.50
C LEU A 145 2.67 13.01 3.29
N TYR A 146 2.72 11.68 3.42
CA TYR A 146 1.70 10.99 4.20
C TYR A 146 1.97 11.18 5.70
N TRP A 147 0.91 11.38 6.45
CA TRP A 147 0.91 11.36 7.91
C TRP A 147 0.72 9.90 8.35
N GLN A 148 1.64 9.26 9.08
CA GLN A 148 2.94 9.74 9.59
C GLN A 148 4.04 8.69 9.42
N LEU A 149 5.30 9.06 9.64
CA LEU A 149 6.43 8.13 9.48
C LEU A 149 6.51 7.11 10.63
N ASN A 150 6.61 7.59 11.88
CA ASN A 150 7.00 6.82 13.06
C ASN A 150 6.04 7.00 14.24
N ASP A 151 6.25 6.23 15.31
CA ASP A 151 5.55 6.40 16.60
C ASP A 151 6.51 6.84 17.72
N ASN A 152 5.95 7.46 18.76
CA ASN A 152 6.65 7.83 19.99
C ASN A 152 6.32 6.92 21.19
N TRP A 153 5.39 5.98 21.03
CA TRP A 153 4.99 4.97 22.02
C TRP A 153 4.20 3.83 21.33
N PRO A 154 4.05 2.63 21.93
CA PRO A 154 3.25 1.55 21.33
C PRO A 154 1.78 1.95 21.18
N VAL A 155 1.26 2.09 19.96
CA VAL A 155 -0.06 2.71 19.73
C VAL A 155 -0.68 2.29 18.40
N ALA A 156 -2.00 2.40 18.28
CA ALA A 156 -2.67 2.50 16.98
C ALA A 156 -2.52 3.93 16.42
N SER A 157 -1.91 4.06 15.25
CA SER A 157 -1.59 5.35 14.64
C SER A 157 -1.50 5.26 13.13
N TRP A 158 -1.22 6.40 12.50
CA TRP A 158 -0.96 6.52 11.07
C TRP A 158 0.48 6.17 10.69
N SER A 159 1.32 5.72 11.62
CA SER A 159 2.73 5.44 11.36
C SER A 159 2.91 4.32 10.32
N SER A 160 3.96 4.41 9.52
CA SER A 160 4.45 3.30 8.69
C SER A 160 5.51 2.46 9.40
N ILE A 161 6.19 3.03 10.40
CA ILE A 161 7.16 2.36 11.28
C ILE A 161 6.61 2.44 12.70
N ASP A 162 6.39 1.29 13.34
CA ASP A 162 5.88 1.30 14.71
C ASP A 162 6.97 1.68 15.74
N TYR A 163 6.57 1.87 16.99
CA TYR A 163 7.47 2.31 18.07
C TYR A 163 8.71 1.42 18.26
N THR A 164 8.62 0.14 17.93
CA THR A 164 9.74 -0.80 18.07
C THR A 164 10.77 -0.66 16.94
N GLY A 165 10.50 0.18 15.94
CA GLY A 165 11.27 0.30 14.71
C GLY A 165 10.86 -0.72 13.64
N LYS A 166 9.87 -1.58 13.92
CA LYS A 166 9.37 -2.58 12.98
C LYS A 166 8.55 -1.89 11.89
N TRP A 167 8.84 -2.23 10.64
CA TRP A 167 8.08 -1.73 9.50
C TRP A 167 6.68 -2.35 9.49
N LYS A 168 5.65 -1.50 9.49
CA LYS A 168 4.29 -1.89 9.11
C LYS A 168 4.23 -2.14 7.60
N LEU A 169 3.17 -2.80 7.13
CA LEU A 169 2.99 -3.10 5.71
C LEU A 169 2.98 -1.82 4.84
N LEU A 170 2.53 -0.69 5.38
CA LEU A 170 2.61 0.61 4.72
C LEU A 170 4.04 1.00 4.31
N HIS A 171 5.07 0.71 5.11
CA HIS A 171 6.43 1.13 4.77
C HIS A 171 6.99 0.38 3.56
N TYR A 172 6.62 -0.90 3.42
CA TYR A 172 6.93 -1.69 2.22
C TYR A 172 6.14 -1.21 1.01
N ALA A 173 4.87 -0.85 1.19
CA ALA A 173 4.08 -0.20 0.14
C ALA A 173 4.71 1.13 -0.30
N ALA A 174 5.21 1.92 0.65
CA ALA A 174 5.80 3.22 0.39
C ALA A 174 7.05 3.16 -0.47
N LYS A 175 7.93 2.19 -0.20
CA LYS A 175 9.06 1.89 -1.09
C LYS A 175 8.63 1.64 -2.54
N ARG A 176 7.44 1.08 -2.78
CA ARG A 176 6.93 0.78 -4.13
C ARG A 176 6.21 1.96 -4.76
N PHE A 177 5.26 2.57 -4.08
CA PHE A 177 4.49 3.69 -4.65
C PHE A 177 5.31 4.97 -4.78
N TYR A 178 6.49 5.07 -4.14
CA TYR A 178 7.50 6.10 -4.37
C TYR A 178 8.69 5.63 -5.22
N ALA A 179 8.59 4.49 -5.91
CA ALA A 179 9.63 4.10 -6.86
C ALA A 179 9.80 5.20 -7.93
N PRO A 180 11.04 5.58 -8.30
CA PRO A 180 11.31 6.69 -9.23
C PRO A 180 10.58 6.57 -10.56
N VAL A 181 10.48 5.33 -11.07
CA VAL A 181 9.65 5.00 -12.23
C VAL A 181 8.57 4.04 -11.75
N LEU A 182 7.32 4.24 -12.15
CA LEU A 182 6.22 3.36 -11.72
C LEU A 182 5.11 3.30 -12.78
N PRO A 183 4.74 2.10 -13.28
CA PRO A 183 3.48 1.94 -13.97
C PRO A 183 2.33 1.93 -12.94
N ILE A 184 1.33 2.77 -13.19
CA ILE A 184 0.19 2.99 -12.28
C ILE A 184 -1.08 2.62 -13.02
N ALA A 185 -1.99 1.90 -12.35
CA ALA A 185 -3.37 1.79 -12.79
C ALA A 185 -4.32 2.08 -11.64
N TYR A 186 -5.36 2.85 -11.93
CA TYR A 186 -6.38 3.20 -10.95
C TYR A 186 -7.77 3.29 -11.57
N HIS A 187 -8.79 3.08 -10.73
CA HIS A 187 -10.20 3.19 -11.13
C HIS A 187 -10.64 4.64 -11.24
N LYS A 188 -11.53 4.91 -12.18
CA LYS A 188 -12.26 6.16 -12.31
C LYS A 188 -13.76 5.92 -12.09
N GLU A 189 -14.47 6.92 -11.57
CA GLU A 189 -15.90 6.81 -11.21
C GLU A 189 -16.81 6.35 -12.35
N ASP A 190 -16.43 6.57 -13.61
CA ASP A 190 -17.22 6.18 -14.78
C ASP A 190 -17.09 4.68 -15.16
N GLY A 191 -16.39 3.87 -14.35
CA GLY A 191 -16.17 2.45 -14.59
C GLY A 191 -15.00 2.18 -15.53
N LYS A 192 -14.08 3.13 -15.65
CA LYS A 192 -12.85 2.99 -16.43
C LYS A 192 -11.66 2.76 -15.52
N VAL A 193 -10.63 2.13 -16.07
CA VAL A 193 -9.30 2.08 -15.46
C VAL A 193 -8.36 2.92 -16.33
N GLU A 194 -7.68 3.86 -15.71
CA GLU A 194 -6.62 4.63 -16.37
C GLU A 194 -5.27 3.99 -16.08
N VAL A 195 -4.40 3.91 -17.09
CA VAL A 195 -3.03 3.41 -16.96
C VAL A 195 -2.05 4.53 -17.30
N TYR A 196 -1.12 4.78 -16.39
CA TYR A 196 -0.05 5.77 -16.54
C TYR A 196 1.32 5.12 -16.32
N ILE A 197 2.36 5.80 -16.79
CA ILE A 197 3.72 5.61 -16.31
C ILE A 197 4.23 6.95 -15.80
N VAL A 198 4.74 6.97 -14.56
CA VAL A 198 5.45 8.12 -14.01
C VAL A 198 6.96 7.86 -14.01
N ASN A 199 7.74 8.90 -14.25
CA ASN A 199 9.19 8.92 -14.11
C ASN A 199 9.62 10.22 -13.42
N ASP A 200 9.93 10.13 -12.14
CA ASP A 200 10.43 11.27 -11.34
C ASP A 200 11.95 11.42 -11.47
N GLY A 201 12.61 10.48 -12.14
CA GLY A 201 14.05 10.46 -12.34
C GLY A 201 14.51 11.55 -13.31
N PRO A 202 15.80 11.93 -13.24
CA PRO A 202 16.38 12.96 -14.11
C PRO A 202 16.72 12.43 -15.52
N LYS A 203 16.61 11.12 -15.76
CA LYS A 203 16.95 10.48 -17.03
C LYS A 203 15.73 9.83 -17.65
N ALA A 204 15.70 9.80 -18.98
CA ALA A 204 14.73 9.00 -19.72
C ALA A 204 14.97 7.51 -19.47
N VAL A 205 13.92 6.70 -19.54
CA VAL A 205 14.03 5.24 -19.65
C VAL A 205 13.80 4.86 -21.09
N GLU A 206 14.88 4.53 -21.79
CA GLU A 206 14.83 4.10 -23.17
C GLU A 206 14.32 2.66 -23.30
N ASP A 207 13.76 2.35 -24.47
CA ASP A 207 13.29 1.03 -24.85
C ASP A 207 12.35 0.33 -23.85
N ALA A 208 11.58 1.11 -23.10
CA ALA A 208 10.71 0.58 -22.08
C ALA A 208 9.55 -0.20 -22.72
N LYS A 209 9.33 -1.43 -22.24
CA LYS A 209 8.19 -2.26 -22.60
C LYS A 209 7.19 -2.31 -21.45
N LEU A 210 6.04 -1.69 -21.65
CA LEU A 210 4.87 -1.84 -20.80
C LEU A 210 4.02 -3.02 -21.28
N SER A 211 3.54 -3.84 -20.35
CA SER A 211 2.56 -4.90 -20.60
C SER A 211 1.44 -4.82 -19.58
N VAL A 212 0.24 -4.46 -20.02
CA VAL A 212 -0.99 -4.45 -19.22
C VAL A 212 -1.74 -5.74 -19.50
N LYS A 213 -1.78 -6.64 -18.53
CA LYS A 213 -2.33 -8.00 -18.69
C LYS A 213 -3.63 -8.14 -17.92
N PHE A 214 -4.59 -8.83 -18.51
CA PHE A 214 -5.85 -9.19 -17.88
C PHE A 214 -5.78 -10.66 -17.47
N CYS A 215 -5.87 -10.91 -16.16
CA CYS A 215 -5.72 -12.23 -15.57
C CYS A 215 -6.92 -12.53 -14.68
N THR A 216 -7.38 -13.77 -14.68
CA THR A 216 -8.41 -14.23 -13.76
C THR A 216 -7.80 -14.81 -12.48
N PHE A 217 -8.60 -14.95 -11.42
CA PHE A 217 -8.17 -15.55 -10.16
C PHE A 217 -7.94 -17.07 -10.23
N ASP A 218 -8.44 -17.75 -11.26
CA ASP A 218 -8.06 -19.13 -11.63
C ASP A 218 -6.81 -19.19 -12.54
N ALA A 219 -6.06 -18.09 -12.62
CA ALA A 219 -4.80 -17.94 -13.35
C ALA A 219 -4.88 -18.00 -14.89
N GLN A 220 -6.08 -17.92 -15.47
CA GLN A 220 -6.22 -17.77 -16.92
C GLN A 220 -5.79 -16.38 -17.38
N LYS A 221 -5.22 -16.30 -18.58
CA LYS A 221 -4.82 -15.04 -19.23
C LYS A 221 -5.89 -14.68 -20.26
N LEU A 222 -6.63 -13.59 -20.03
CA LEU A 222 -7.69 -13.15 -20.92
C LEU A 222 -7.17 -12.31 -22.10
N GLY A 223 -5.99 -11.71 -21.94
CA GLY A 223 -5.36 -10.89 -22.97
C GLY A 223 -4.32 -9.94 -22.40
N LYS A 224 -3.73 -9.12 -23.27
CA LYS A 224 -2.80 -8.07 -22.89
C LYS A 224 -2.79 -6.91 -23.90
N GLN A 225 -2.41 -5.73 -23.43
CA GLN A 225 -1.96 -4.61 -24.25
C GLN A 225 -0.46 -4.42 -24.01
N GLU A 226 0.31 -4.20 -25.07
CA GLU A 226 1.75 -3.97 -24.98
C GLU A 226 2.11 -2.66 -25.67
N TYR A 227 3.01 -1.91 -25.04
CA TYR A 227 3.52 -0.64 -25.53
C TYR A 227 5.04 -0.66 -25.44
N ARG A 228 5.68 -0.04 -26.43
CA ARG A 228 7.13 0.19 -26.46
C ARG A 228 7.34 1.68 -26.63
N LEU A 229 8.06 2.30 -25.70
CA LEU A 229 8.23 3.76 -25.65
C LEU A 229 9.50 4.14 -24.89
N THR A 230 9.94 5.38 -25.12
CA THR A 230 10.84 6.07 -24.19
C THR A 230 9.99 6.77 -23.13
N ILE A 231 10.34 6.61 -21.86
CA ILE A 231 9.69 7.30 -20.74
C ILE A 231 10.52 8.52 -20.40
N GLU A 232 10.05 9.71 -20.77
CA GLU A 232 10.76 10.97 -20.54
C GLU A 232 11.01 11.25 -19.04
N PRO A 233 12.09 11.95 -18.67
CA PRO A 233 12.34 12.34 -17.29
C PRO A 233 11.28 13.33 -16.77
N LYS A 234 11.04 13.30 -15.46
CA LYS A 234 10.09 14.20 -14.76
C LYS A 234 8.72 14.27 -15.44
N SER A 235 8.17 13.11 -15.79
CA SER A 235 6.97 13.00 -16.60
C SER A 235 5.91 12.11 -15.97
N SER A 236 4.66 12.37 -16.35
CA SER A 236 3.54 11.46 -16.18
C SER A 236 2.87 11.24 -17.53
N THR A 237 2.96 10.02 -18.05
CA THR A 237 2.48 9.67 -19.39
C THR A 237 1.25 8.80 -19.29
N HIS A 238 0.13 9.27 -19.84
CA HIS A 238 -1.06 8.45 -20.02
C HIS A 238 -0.80 7.41 -21.11
N MET A 239 -1.10 6.14 -20.81
CA MET A 239 -0.82 5.01 -21.70
C MET A 239 -2.08 4.51 -22.38
N CYS A 240 -3.12 4.25 -21.58
CA CYS A 240 -4.41 3.81 -22.09
C CYS A 240 -5.52 3.97 -21.06
N THR A 241 -6.74 3.92 -21.57
CA THR A 241 -7.97 3.84 -20.78
C THR A 241 -8.67 2.53 -21.10
N ILE A 242 -9.00 1.76 -20.08
CA ILE A 242 -9.72 0.48 -20.20
C ILE A 242 -11.15 0.71 -19.72
N ASP A 243 -12.10 0.67 -20.65
CA ASP A 243 -13.53 0.77 -20.34
C ASP A 243 -14.09 -0.61 -19.94
N LEU A 244 -14.30 -0.81 -18.64
CA LEU A 244 -14.80 -2.09 -18.10
C LEU A 244 -16.26 -2.32 -18.46
N LYS A 245 -17.05 -1.28 -18.74
CA LYS A 245 -18.46 -1.42 -19.15
C LYS A 245 -18.57 -1.95 -20.58
N ARG A 246 -17.63 -1.55 -21.46
CA ARG A 246 -17.58 -2.02 -22.85
C ARG A 246 -16.83 -3.35 -23.01
N ASN A 247 -15.94 -3.68 -22.09
CA ASN A 247 -15.17 -4.92 -22.15
C ASN A 247 -15.83 -6.05 -21.36
N HIS A 248 -16.91 -6.61 -21.90
CA HIS A 248 -17.70 -7.67 -21.26
C HIS A 248 -16.93 -8.98 -20.98
N LYS A 249 -15.72 -9.14 -21.54
CA LYS A 249 -14.85 -10.28 -21.22
C LYS A 249 -14.20 -10.16 -19.84
N LEU A 250 -14.16 -8.95 -19.26
CA LEU A 250 -13.53 -8.69 -17.97
C LEU A 250 -14.60 -8.68 -16.86
N ASP A 251 -14.92 -9.85 -16.32
CA ASP A 251 -15.72 -9.92 -15.09
C ASP A 251 -14.89 -9.35 -13.93
N ARG A 252 -15.33 -8.20 -13.40
CA ARG A 252 -14.67 -7.44 -12.35
C ARG A 252 -14.42 -8.25 -11.08
N ARG A 253 -15.30 -9.19 -10.77
CA ARG A 253 -15.19 -10.04 -9.58
C ARG A 253 -14.26 -11.22 -9.77
N LYS A 254 -13.86 -11.53 -11.01
CA LYS A 254 -13.00 -12.69 -11.32
C LYS A 254 -11.66 -12.30 -11.92
N THR A 255 -11.47 -11.02 -12.23
CA THR A 255 -10.36 -10.52 -13.04
C THR A 255 -9.60 -9.42 -12.31
N PHE A 256 -8.29 -9.39 -12.51
CA PHE A 256 -7.40 -8.32 -12.08
C PHE A 256 -6.50 -7.88 -13.24
N ILE A 257 -6.02 -6.65 -13.15
CA ILE A 257 -4.99 -6.13 -14.06
C ILE A 257 -3.62 -6.35 -13.42
N TYR A 258 -2.71 -6.88 -14.21
CA TYR A 258 -1.31 -7.02 -13.85
C TYR A 258 -0.45 -6.25 -14.85
N ILE A 259 0.30 -5.29 -14.33
CA ILE A 259 1.14 -4.40 -15.13
C ILE A 259 2.59 -4.79 -14.91
N LYS A 260 3.31 -4.94 -16.02
CA LYS A 260 4.75 -5.17 -16.02
C LYS A 260 5.41 -4.10 -16.87
N LEU A 261 6.35 -3.38 -16.28
CA LEU A 261 7.24 -2.46 -16.97
C LEU A 261 8.65 -3.03 -16.93
N LYS A 262 9.29 -3.13 -18.10
CA LYS A 262 10.68 -3.56 -18.19
C LYS A 262 11.49 -2.72 -19.17
N SER A 263 12.76 -2.50 -18.87
CA SER A 263 13.82 -2.12 -19.81
C SER A 263 15.07 -2.92 -19.44
N ASP A 264 16.25 -2.58 -19.95
CA ASP A 264 17.50 -3.29 -19.64
C ASP A 264 17.81 -3.29 -18.12
N ASP A 265 17.68 -2.14 -17.47
CA ASP A 265 17.99 -1.96 -16.03
C ASP A 265 16.74 -1.81 -15.15
N LEU A 266 15.54 -1.92 -15.72
CA LEU A 266 14.29 -1.70 -15.01
C LEU A 266 13.41 -2.94 -15.04
N TYR A 267 12.91 -3.33 -13.86
CA TYR A 267 11.86 -4.33 -13.74
C TYR A 267 10.89 -3.94 -12.64
N ILE A 268 9.67 -3.54 -13.01
CA ILE A 268 8.65 -3.11 -12.06
C ILE A 268 7.32 -3.77 -12.38
N GLU A 269 6.62 -4.16 -11.32
CA GLU A 269 5.30 -4.77 -11.39
C GLU A 269 4.32 -3.99 -10.53
N ASN A 270 3.08 -3.90 -11.00
CA ASN A 270 1.97 -3.33 -10.25
C ASN A 270 0.70 -4.14 -10.54
N CYS A 271 -0.29 -4.11 -9.65
CA CYS A 271 -1.54 -4.82 -9.83
C CYS A 271 -2.74 -4.00 -9.36
N LEU A 272 -3.89 -4.24 -9.99
CA LEU A 272 -5.15 -3.61 -9.65
C LEU A 272 -6.27 -4.67 -9.68
N LEU A 273 -6.94 -4.85 -8.53
CA LEU A 273 -8.20 -5.61 -8.48
C LEU A 273 -9.31 -4.78 -9.15
N LEU A 274 -10.17 -5.41 -9.94
CA LEU A 274 -11.21 -4.70 -10.71
C LEU A 274 -12.50 -4.42 -9.92
N ASP A 275 -12.57 -4.93 -8.70
CA ASP A 275 -13.61 -4.66 -7.72
C ASP A 275 -13.01 -4.57 -6.32
N LYS A 276 -13.83 -4.21 -5.32
CA LYS A 276 -13.43 -4.22 -3.92
C LYS A 276 -12.99 -5.64 -3.52
N PRO A 277 -11.97 -5.78 -2.65
CA PRO A 277 -11.48 -7.09 -2.20
C PRO A 277 -12.58 -8.07 -1.77
N LYS A 278 -13.58 -7.62 -1.01
CA LYS A 278 -14.70 -8.46 -0.55
C LYS A 278 -15.60 -9.01 -1.65
N ALA A 279 -15.69 -8.30 -2.78
CA ALA A 279 -16.50 -8.66 -3.93
C ALA A 279 -15.74 -9.57 -4.92
N CYS A 280 -14.42 -9.65 -4.80
CA CYS A 280 -13.59 -10.53 -5.60
C CYS A 280 -13.80 -12.01 -5.21
N GLU A 281 -14.01 -12.85 -6.21
CA GLU A 281 -14.10 -14.30 -6.11
C GLU A 281 -12.69 -14.91 -6.07
N LEU A 282 -11.90 -14.50 -5.07
CA LEU A 282 -10.55 -15.03 -4.85
C LEU A 282 -10.62 -16.54 -4.58
N LEU A 283 -9.67 -17.28 -5.16
CA LEU A 283 -9.44 -18.70 -4.88
C LEU A 283 -8.40 -18.85 -3.78
N ASP A 284 -8.43 -19.99 -3.07
CA ASP A 284 -7.39 -20.33 -2.10
C ASP A 284 -6.05 -20.40 -2.85
N PRO A 285 -5.08 -19.51 -2.56
CA PRO A 285 -3.83 -19.49 -3.29
C PRO A 285 -2.98 -20.73 -3.09
N GLN A 286 -3.27 -21.57 -2.07
CA GLN A 286 -2.46 -22.70 -1.66
C GLN A 286 -0.99 -22.30 -1.51
N LEU A 287 -0.76 -21.24 -0.72
CA LEU A 287 0.58 -20.70 -0.51
C LEU A 287 1.50 -21.76 0.09
N GLN A 288 2.68 -21.89 -0.50
CA GLN A 288 3.76 -22.74 -0.01
C GLN A 288 4.95 -21.88 0.36
N THR A 289 5.65 -22.28 1.42
CA THR A 289 6.86 -21.60 1.88
C THR A 289 7.99 -22.59 2.03
N GLN A 290 9.15 -22.20 1.55
CA GLN A 290 10.42 -22.88 1.80
C GLN A 290 11.37 -21.91 2.46
N VAL A 291 12.07 -22.37 3.49
CA VAL A 291 12.94 -21.52 4.29
C VAL A 291 14.33 -22.13 4.35
N GLU A 292 15.32 -21.34 3.97
CA GLU A 292 16.74 -21.70 4.02
C GLU A 292 17.54 -20.64 4.78
N LYS A 293 18.66 -21.08 5.37
CA LYS A 293 19.59 -20.18 6.03
C LYS A 293 20.50 -19.55 4.98
N VAL A 294 20.67 -18.23 5.05
CA VAL A 294 21.56 -17.47 4.17
C VAL A 294 22.51 -16.61 5.00
N SER A 295 23.48 -15.97 4.36
CA SER A 295 24.37 -15.03 5.05
C SER A 295 23.56 -13.90 5.67
N GLY A 296 23.68 -13.71 6.99
CA GLY A 296 22.99 -12.66 7.74
C GLY A 296 21.49 -12.89 8.00
N GLY A 297 20.94 -14.08 7.73
CA GLY A 297 19.53 -14.34 8.03
C GLY A 297 18.92 -15.56 7.32
N PHE A 298 17.70 -15.40 6.82
CA PHE A 298 16.91 -16.49 6.23
C PHE A 298 16.25 -16.04 4.94
N ALA A 299 16.29 -16.87 3.91
CA ALA A 299 15.51 -16.67 2.70
C ALA A 299 14.20 -17.46 2.81
N VAL A 300 13.08 -16.78 2.56
CA VAL A 300 11.74 -17.36 2.48
C VAL A 300 11.32 -17.33 1.02
N THR A 301 11.26 -18.49 0.39
CA THR A 301 10.72 -18.66 -0.95
C THR A 301 9.23 -18.94 -0.84
N VAL A 302 8.42 -18.05 -1.41
CA VAL A 302 6.96 -18.15 -1.46
C VAL A 302 6.54 -18.54 -2.88
N SER A 303 5.63 -19.50 -2.99
CA SER A 303 4.98 -19.91 -4.23
C SER A 303 3.48 -20.15 -4.02
N CYS A 304 2.69 -20.18 -5.09
CA CYS A 304 1.24 -20.38 -5.02
C CYS A 304 0.70 -21.20 -6.21
N THR A 305 -0.47 -21.81 -6.04
CA THR A 305 -1.23 -22.47 -7.10
C THR A 305 -2.15 -21.48 -7.82
N TYR A 306 -2.76 -20.54 -7.09
CA TYR A 306 -3.58 -19.45 -7.63
C TYR A 306 -3.01 -18.09 -7.18
N PRO A 307 -3.28 -16.98 -7.90
CA PRO A 307 -2.74 -15.67 -7.53
C PRO A 307 -3.11 -15.28 -6.10
N ALA A 308 -2.11 -14.87 -5.32
CA ALA A 308 -2.29 -14.37 -3.96
C ALA A 308 -1.99 -12.86 -3.93
N PHE A 309 -2.77 -12.13 -3.14
CA PHE A 309 -2.66 -10.67 -3.01
C PHE A 309 -2.38 -10.29 -1.56
N GLU A 310 -1.70 -9.16 -1.40
CA GLU A 310 -1.37 -8.58 -0.10
C GLU A 310 -0.59 -9.53 0.81
N VAL A 311 0.15 -10.49 0.22
CA VAL A 311 0.91 -11.51 0.95
C VAL A 311 1.89 -10.84 1.89
N ALA A 312 1.79 -11.17 3.17
CA ALA A 312 2.65 -10.63 4.22
C ALA A 312 3.36 -11.72 5.01
N LEU A 313 4.64 -11.51 5.29
CA LEU A 313 5.46 -12.33 6.17
C LEU A 313 5.64 -11.60 7.50
N ASP A 314 5.51 -12.33 8.60
CA ASP A 314 5.80 -11.81 9.95
C ASP A 314 6.69 -12.79 10.71
N ALA A 315 7.75 -12.27 11.34
CA ALA A 315 8.66 -13.04 12.16
C ALA A 315 8.38 -12.88 13.67
N GLN A 316 7.17 -12.40 14.01
CA GLN A 316 6.74 -12.10 15.38
C GLN A 316 7.72 -11.14 16.09
N ASP A 317 8.21 -11.57 17.25
CA ASP A 317 9.12 -10.87 18.16
C ASP A 317 10.58 -10.93 17.74
N LEU A 318 10.92 -11.65 16.66
CA LEU A 318 12.30 -11.72 16.17
C LEU A 318 12.77 -10.37 15.63
N LYS A 319 13.96 -9.96 16.05
CA LYS A 319 14.58 -8.69 15.63
C LYS A 319 15.17 -8.83 14.24
N GLY A 320 14.61 -8.09 13.29
CA GLY A 320 15.08 -8.08 11.92
C GLY A 320 14.09 -7.41 10.97
N VAL A 321 14.46 -7.39 9.70
CA VAL A 321 13.68 -6.73 8.65
C VAL A 321 13.60 -7.63 7.42
N PHE A 322 12.41 -7.77 6.85
CA PHE A 322 12.24 -8.43 5.56
C PHE A 322 12.70 -7.49 4.44
N SER A 323 13.35 -8.05 3.42
CA SER A 323 13.77 -7.30 2.23
C SER A 323 12.60 -6.78 1.39
N ASP A 324 11.44 -7.44 1.48
CA ASP A 324 10.19 -7.06 0.85
C ASP A 324 8.99 -7.66 1.62
N ASN A 325 7.82 -7.02 1.55
CA ASN A 325 6.60 -7.51 2.23
C ASN A 325 5.33 -6.89 1.63
N LEU A 326 4.12 -7.40 1.89
CA LEU A 326 2.87 -6.92 1.27
C LEU A 326 2.96 -6.95 -0.28
N PHE A 327 3.08 -8.14 -0.87
CA PHE A 327 3.21 -8.29 -2.32
C PHE A 327 2.11 -9.17 -2.91
N ALA A 328 1.87 -9.02 -4.22
CA ALA A 328 1.11 -10.01 -4.98
C ALA A 328 2.08 -11.06 -5.56
N ILE A 329 1.62 -12.30 -5.67
CA ILE A 329 2.34 -13.40 -6.32
C ILE A 329 1.41 -14.15 -7.26
N ARG A 330 1.95 -14.61 -8.40
CA ARG A 330 1.23 -15.35 -9.43
C ARG A 330 1.78 -16.78 -9.51
N PRO A 331 1.01 -17.78 -9.99
CA PRO A 331 1.42 -19.19 -9.90
C PRO A 331 2.72 -19.55 -10.62
N THR A 332 3.05 -18.83 -11.69
CA THR A 332 4.28 -19.05 -12.45
C THR A 332 5.50 -18.34 -11.86
N ALA A 333 5.38 -17.74 -10.67
CA ALA A 333 6.43 -16.97 -10.03
C ALA A 333 6.77 -17.57 -8.67
N GLN A 334 8.05 -17.53 -8.33
CA GLN A 334 8.52 -17.67 -6.97
C GLN A 334 9.01 -16.30 -6.49
N LYS A 335 8.69 -15.96 -5.25
CA LYS A 335 9.18 -14.74 -4.61
C LYS A 335 10.11 -15.14 -3.48
N VAL A 336 11.38 -14.75 -3.58
CA VAL A 336 12.34 -14.94 -2.50
C VAL A 336 12.41 -13.65 -1.68
N VAL A 337 12.12 -13.76 -0.39
CA VAL A 337 12.22 -12.65 0.57
C VAL A 337 13.24 -13.02 1.63
N VAL A 338 14.30 -12.22 1.74
CA VAL A 338 15.30 -12.37 2.80
C VAL A 338 14.84 -11.65 4.06
N PHE A 339 14.77 -12.34 5.20
CA PHE A 339 14.74 -11.76 6.54
C PHE A 339 16.16 -11.56 7.03
N LYS A 340 16.58 -10.31 7.19
CA LYS A 340 17.88 -9.94 7.77
C LYS A 340 17.72 -9.89 9.29
N THR A 341 18.28 -10.87 9.99
CA THR A 341 18.18 -10.95 11.45
C THR A 341 19.23 -10.07 12.12
N GLN A 342 18.88 -9.51 13.28
CA GLN A 342 19.77 -8.74 14.15
C GLN A 342 20.22 -9.56 15.37
N GLU A 343 19.89 -10.85 15.42
CA GLU A 343 20.15 -11.72 16.55
C GLU A 343 20.57 -13.13 16.11
N LYS A 344 21.19 -13.88 17.02
CA LYS A 344 21.63 -15.25 16.74
C LYS A 344 20.46 -16.21 16.92
N ILE A 345 19.81 -16.57 15.82
CA ILE A 345 18.68 -17.50 15.80
C ILE A 345 18.94 -18.69 14.88
N THR A 346 18.37 -19.84 15.23
CA THR A 346 18.44 -21.06 14.43
C THR A 346 17.35 -21.08 13.36
N LEU A 347 17.54 -21.90 12.32
CA LEU A 347 16.53 -22.12 11.28
C LEU A 347 15.21 -22.68 11.86
N LYS A 348 15.31 -23.53 12.89
CA LYS A 348 14.13 -24.08 13.57
C LYS A 348 13.32 -22.99 14.26
N GLN A 349 13.97 -22.14 15.07
CA GLN A 349 13.31 -21.03 15.76
C GLN A 349 12.67 -20.05 14.78
N PHE A 350 13.34 -19.72 13.67
CA PHE A 350 12.77 -18.85 12.65
C PHE A 350 11.53 -19.46 12.00
N ARG A 351 11.55 -20.77 11.67
CA ARG A 351 10.38 -21.47 11.11
C ARG A 351 9.20 -21.52 12.06
N GLU A 352 9.43 -21.68 13.36
CA GLU A 352 8.37 -21.67 14.38
C GLU A 352 7.71 -20.29 14.54
N LYS A 353 8.46 -19.22 14.29
CA LYS A 353 7.99 -17.84 14.42
C LYS A 353 7.39 -17.28 13.13
N LEU A 354 7.82 -17.77 11.97
CA LEU A 354 7.36 -17.30 10.67
C LEU A 354 5.84 -17.52 10.51
N LYS A 355 5.12 -16.43 10.28
CA LYS A 355 3.71 -16.42 9.87
C LYS A 355 3.61 -15.87 8.46
N VAL A 356 2.62 -16.38 7.73
CA VAL A 356 2.25 -15.90 6.40
C VAL A 356 0.78 -15.54 6.40
N PHE A 357 0.49 -14.33 5.93
CA PHE A 357 -0.85 -13.80 5.76
C PHE A 357 -1.10 -13.53 4.29
N ASP A 358 -2.36 -13.55 3.89
CA ASP A 358 -2.82 -13.14 2.56
C ASP A 358 -4.28 -12.70 2.62
N LEU A 359 -4.73 -11.99 1.59
CA LEU A 359 -6.09 -11.46 1.50
C LEU A 359 -7.19 -12.53 1.45
N TYR A 360 -6.94 -13.71 0.87
CA TYR A 360 -7.97 -14.75 0.78
C TYR A 360 -8.28 -15.33 2.17
N ASN A 361 -7.24 -15.64 2.94
CA ASN A 361 -7.34 -16.24 4.27
C ASN A 361 -7.67 -15.24 5.38
N SER A 362 -7.65 -13.92 5.11
CA SER A 362 -7.83 -12.92 6.16
C SER A 362 -9.21 -12.98 6.82
N GLY A 363 -10.26 -13.32 6.07
CA GLY A 363 -11.64 -13.39 6.53
C GLY A 363 -12.25 -14.79 6.44
N ARG A 364 -11.43 -15.84 6.55
CA ARG A 364 -11.85 -17.24 6.47
C ARG A 364 -11.37 -18.05 7.68
#